data_AF-A0A453BCH3-F1
#
_entry.id   AF-A0A453BCH3-F1
#
_cell.length_a   1.000
_cell.length_b   1.000
_cell.length_c   1.000
_cell.angle_alpha   90.00
_cell.angle_beta   90.00
_cell.angle_gamma   90.00
#
_symmetry.space_group_name_H-M   'P 1'
#
loop_
_entity.id
_entity.type
_entity.pdbx_description
1 polymer ?
#
loop_
_entity_poly.entity_id
_entity_poly.type
_entity_poly.pdbx_seq_one_letter_code
_entity_poly.pdbx_strand_id
1 'polypeptide(L)' 'LACHESGVTAQQRADLFVGGLPDHIRVDVELRGPQDLQSAMYYARAFERRAVAIQQE' A
#
# COMPACT_ATOMS: atom_id res chain seq x y z
N LEU A 1 19.68 -1.10 30.56
CA LEU A 1 19.73 -0.76 29.13
C LEU A 1 18.36 -1.07 28.54
N ALA A 2 17.50 -0.06 28.42
CA ALA A 2 16.19 -0.26 27.81
C ALA A 2 16.39 -0.33 26.28
N CYS A 3 16.11 -1.49 25.69
CA CYS A 3 16.05 -1.66 24.24
C CYS A 3 14.86 -0.83 23.74
N HIS A 4 15.14 0.39 23.27
CA HIS A 4 14.15 1.19 22.55
C HIS A 4 14.05 0.60 21.14
N GLU A 5 13.14 -0.37 20.96
CA GLU A 5 12.67 -0.75 19.62
C GLU A 5 11.96 0.48 19.05
N SER A 6 12.69 1.28 18.28
CA SER A 6 12.10 2.37 17.51
C SER A 6 11.08 1.73 16.57
N GLY A 7 9.80 1.75 16.95
CA GLY A 7 8.73 1.10 16.20
C GLY A 7 8.70 1.60 14.75
N VAL A 8 8.33 0.71 13.84
CA VAL A 8 8.17 1.04 12.42
C VAL A 8 7.18 2.19 12.27
N THR A 9 7.60 3.27 11.60
CA THR A 9 6.77 4.48 11.42
C THR A 9 5.53 4.17 10.57
N ALA A 10 4.51 5.03 10.64
CA ALA A 10 3.30 4.88 9.83
C ALA A 10 3.63 4.81 8.32
N GLN A 11 4.56 5.65 7.86
CA GLN A 11 5.06 5.63 6.48
C GLN A 11 5.75 4.32 6.15
N GLN A 12 6.67 3.84 7.00
CA GLN A 12 7.36 2.58 6.75
C GLN A 12 6.40 1.39 6.69
N ARG A 13 5.32 1.38 7.49
CA ARG A 13 4.27 0.36 7.38
C ARG A 13 3.53 0.44 6.06
N ALA A 14 3.26 1.66 5.57
CA ALA A 14 2.68 1.87 4.25
C ALA A 14 3.62 1.36 3.15
N ASP A 15 4.90 1.71 3.20
CA ASP A 15 5.90 1.31 2.21
C ASP A 15 6.07 -0.22 2.15
N LEU A 16 6.09 -0.88 3.32
CA LEU A 16 6.12 -2.35 3.41
C LEU A 16 4.88 -2.99 2.79
N PHE A 17 3.70 -2.43 3.02
CA PHE A 17 2.47 -2.91 2.41
C PHE A 17 2.48 -2.70 0.89
N VAL A 18 2.83 -1.50 0.43
CA VAL A 18 2.90 -1.16 -1.00
C VAL A 18 3.90 -2.04 -1.74
N GLY A 19 5.07 -2.29 -1.13
CA GLY A 19 6.09 -3.19 -1.70
C GLY A 19 5.64 -4.64 -1.85
N GLY A 20 4.60 -5.08 -1.14
CA GLY A 20 4.01 -6.41 -1.26
C GLY A 20 2.92 -6.54 -2.33
N LEU A 21 2.52 -5.46 -3.00
CA LEU A 21 1.43 -5.46 -3.98
C LEU A 21 1.89 -5.99 -5.35
N PRO A 22 0.98 -6.60 -6.15
CA PRO A 22 1.24 -6.91 -7.55
C PRO A 22 1.62 -5.65 -8.33
N ASP A 23 2.54 -5.74 -9.28
CA ASP A 23 3.14 -4.59 -9.95
C ASP A 23 2.12 -3.58 -10.52
N HIS A 24 1.10 -4.08 -11.23
CA HIS A 24 0.06 -3.24 -11.83
C HIS A 24 -0.83 -2.52 -10.80
N ILE A 25 -0.91 -3.00 -9.56
CA ILE A 25 -1.59 -2.31 -8.46
C ILE A 25 -0.60 -1.40 -7.73
N ARG A 26 0.63 -1.87 -7.53
CA ARG A 26 1.69 -1.17 -6.81
C ARG A 26 2.00 0.18 -7.44
N VAL A 27 2.21 0.24 -8.75
CA VAL A 27 2.51 1.48 -9.47
C VAL A 27 1.39 2.52 -9.29
N ASP A 28 0.14 2.08 -9.35
CA ASP A 28 -1.03 2.94 -9.16
C ASP A 28 -1.13 3.47 -7.71
N VAL A 29 -0.79 2.64 -6.71
CA VAL A 29 -0.76 3.05 -5.30
C VAL A 29 0.44 3.97 -5.00
N GLU A 30 1.62 3.69 -5.55
CA GLU A 30 2.82 4.54 -5.44
C GLU A 30 2.54 5.96 -5.97
N LEU A 31 1.81 6.07 -7.08
CA LEU A 31 1.41 7.36 -7.67
C LEU A 31 0.51 8.20 -6.72
N ARG A 32 -0.23 7.54 -5.81
CA ARG A 32 -1.08 8.22 -4.83
C ARG A 32 -0.31 8.70 -3.59
N GLY A 33 0.87 8.15 -3.33
CA GLY A 33 1.72 8.52 -2.19
C GLY A 33 1.02 8.39 -0.82
N PRO A 34 0.57 7.19 -0.41
CA PRO A 34 -0.08 7.00 0.89
C PRO A 34 0.88 7.31 2.05
N GLN A 35 0.38 8.07 3.04
CA GLN A 35 1.17 8.48 4.21
C GLN A 35 1.13 7.46 5.37
N ASP A 36 0.22 6.50 5.28
CA ASP A 36 -0.08 5.54 6.32
C ASP A 36 -0.70 4.27 5.73
N LEU A 37 -0.74 3.22 6.55
CA LEU A 37 -1.22 1.91 6.13
C LEU A 37 -2.70 1.91 5.70
N GLN A 38 -3.57 2.67 6.37
CA GLN A 38 -4.99 2.72 5.99
C GLN A 38 -5.17 3.33 4.61
N SER A 39 -4.48 4.43 4.33
CA SER A 39 -4.50 5.07 3.01
C SER A 39 -3.97 4.11 1.92
N ALA A 40 -2.88 3.39 2.19
CA ALA A 40 -2.32 2.41 1.27
C ALA A 40 -3.30 1.25 0.98
N MET A 41 -3.92 0.69 2.01
CA MET A 41 -4.92 -0.37 1.89
C MET A 41 -6.17 0.09 1.13
N TYR A 42 -6.64 1.31 1.39
CA TYR A 42 -7.78 1.89 0.69
C TYR A 42 -7.51 2.00 -0.82
N TYR A 43 -6.36 2.56 -1.21
CA TYR A 43 -6.00 2.67 -2.63
C TYR A 43 -5.81 1.30 -3.28
N ALA A 44 -5.09 0.39 -2.64
CA ALA A 44 -4.90 -0.97 -3.17
C ALA A 44 -6.25 -1.62 -3.47
N ARG A 45 -7.20 -1.55 -2.53
CA ARG A 45 -8.54 -2.11 -2.74
C ARG A 45 -9.31 -1.46 -3.88
N ALA A 46 -9.18 -0.15 -4.05
CA ALA A 46 -9.83 0.56 -5.15
C ALA A 46 -9.26 0.13 -6.51
N PHE A 47 -7.94 0.02 -6.63
CA PHE A 47 -7.27 -0.40 -7.86
C PHE A 47 -7.49 -1.88 -8.18
N GLU A 48 -7.53 -2.76 -7.17
CA GLU A 48 -7.93 -4.17 -7.36
C GLU A 48 -9.33 -4.27 -7.99
N ARG A 49 -10.30 -3.53 -7.45
CA ARG A 49 -11.68 -3.53 -7.97
C ARG A 49 -11.73 -3.05 -9.43
N ARG A 50 -10.93 -2.05 -9.78
CA ARG A 50 -10.82 -1.55 -11.16
C ARG A 50 -10.19 -2.59 -12.08
N ALA A 51 -9.09 -3.22 -11.66
CA ALA A 51 -8.40 -4.24 -12.44
C ALA A 51 -9.33 -5.43 -12.74
N VAL A 52 -10.07 -5.90 -11.74
CA VAL A 52 -11.06 -6.98 -11.91
C VAL A 52 -12.16 -6.58 -12.89
N ALA A 53 -12.67 -5.35 -12.81
CA ALA A 53 -13.71 -4.89 -13.74
C ALA A 53 -13.23 -4.90 -15.20
N ILE A 54 -12.01 -4.43 -15.47
CA ILE A 54 -11.40 -4.40 -16.82
C ILE A 54 -11.17 -5.82 -17.38
N GLN A 55 -10.91 -6.81 -16.52
CA GLN A 55 -10.67 -8.20 -16.94
C GLN A 55 -11.95 -8.99 -17.26
N GLN A 56 -13.13 -8.48 -16.90
CA GLN A 56 -14.42 -9.12 -17.14
C GLN A 56 -15.12 -8.60 -18.40
N GLU A 57 -14.49 -7.67 -19.12
CA GLU A 57 -14.91 -7.13 -20.41
C GLU A 57 -14.16 -7.82 -21.56
#